data_AF-A0A2N6ASJ3-F1
#
_entry.id   AF-A0A2N6ASJ3-F1
#
_cell.length_a   1.000
_cell.length_b   1.000
_cell.length_c   1.000
_cell.angle_alpha   90.00
_cell.angle_beta   90.00
_cell.angle_gamma   90.00
#
_symmetry.space_group_name_H-M   'P 1'
#
loop_
_entity.id
_entity.type
_entity.pdbx_description
1 polymer ?
#
loop_
_entity_poly.entity_id
_entity_poly.type
_entity_poly.pdbx_seq_one_letter_code
_entity_poly.pdbx_strand_id
1 'polypeptide(L)'
;MIMLQFQAGLGLALFPLLAWVMCAPRERLAPIKALRLVLVGIGLQFFIAGLFLLIPQLTLVFNLLARAVAALQAATKEGMVMVFGYLAGGPAPFEVANPQNGFILATQALPLILLMSVLSKLLYHFGILQRVVGFFAWCLDKSLGVSGPLGTATAANIFVGMVEAPLLVRPYIASMSRGALFATMTTGMATVAGTVLALYASLLQAKVPGAAGHVLVASVMSAPAAIIIAKLMVQWSDAPEPAAEGEGDEAEAVTAVPEEAGGGVMNAIAEGTSDGLRLIAYVAAMIVVMVSLIALVNMVLGLVSFEGGFKLTVEAIFGWIAAPLAWLAGIPWAEAPAAGELIGVKTVLNE
;
A
#
# COMPACT_ATOMS: atom_id res chain seq x y z
N MET A 1 12.39 6.23 -27.59
CA MET A 1 11.84 7.10 -26.53
C MET A 1 10.44 7.62 -26.85
N ILE A 2 10.21 8.29 -27.99
CA ILE A 2 8.89 8.90 -28.32
C ILE A 2 7.74 7.88 -28.32
N MET A 3 7.96 6.66 -28.83
CA MET A 3 6.93 5.61 -28.87
C MET A 3 6.49 5.14 -27.46
N LEU A 4 7.43 4.98 -26.53
CA LEU A 4 7.13 4.57 -25.15
C LEU A 4 6.41 5.69 -24.38
N GLN A 5 6.75 6.95 -24.64
CA GLN A 5 6.06 8.09 -24.03
C GLN A 5 4.60 8.18 -24.51
N PHE A 6 4.37 7.95 -25.81
CA PHE A 6 3.00 7.90 -26.35
C PHE A 6 2.21 6.74 -25.75
N GLN A 7 2.82 5.56 -25.64
CA GLN A 7 2.25 4.38 -24.98
C GLN A 7 1.87 4.65 -23.52
N ALA A 8 2.77 5.24 -22.72
CA ALA A 8 2.47 5.63 -21.36
C ALA A 8 1.37 6.70 -21.28
N GLY A 9 1.36 7.65 -22.24
CA GLY A 9 0.28 8.63 -22.39
C GLY A 9 -1.09 8.01 -22.65
N LEU A 10 -1.13 6.95 -23.46
CA LEU A 10 -2.36 6.14 -23.65
C LEU A 10 -2.79 5.48 -22.34
N GLY A 11 -1.86 4.92 -21.57
CA GLY A 11 -2.17 4.35 -20.24
C GLY A 11 -2.80 5.34 -19.29
N LEU A 12 -2.24 6.57 -19.21
CA LEU A 12 -2.79 7.66 -18.38
C LEU A 12 -4.23 8.02 -18.74
N ALA A 13 -4.64 7.85 -20.00
CA ALA A 13 -6.03 8.05 -20.42
C ALA A 13 -6.90 6.80 -20.20
N LEU A 14 -6.36 5.60 -20.44
CA LEU A 14 -7.12 4.37 -20.44
C LEU A 14 -7.45 3.88 -19.02
N PHE A 15 -6.55 3.99 -18.05
CA PHE A 15 -6.84 3.53 -16.68
C PHE A 15 -8.03 4.28 -16.05
N PRO A 16 -8.11 5.62 -16.10
CA PRO A 16 -9.28 6.34 -15.61
C PRO A 16 -10.53 6.09 -16.45
N LEU A 17 -10.38 5.86 -17.77
CA LEU A 17 -11.50 5.50 -18.63
C LEU A 17 -12.12 4.16 -18.23
N LEU A 18 -11.29 3.15 -17.96
CA LEU A 18 -11.75 1.85 -17.46
C LEU A 18 -12.53 2.00 -16.14
N ALA A 19 -11.98 2.76 -15.19
CA ALA A 19 -12.67 3.07 -13.93
C ALA A 19 -14.03 3.75 -14.15
N TRP A 20 -14.09 4.73 -15.05
CA TRP A 20 -15.32 5.45 -15.39
C TRP A 20 -16.36 4.57 -16.09
N VAL A 21 -15.93 3.65 -16.96
CA VAL A 21 -16.82 2.70 -17.64
C VAL A 21 -17.37 1.64 -16.68
N MET A 22 -16.56 1.20 -15.70
CA MET A 22 -16.99 0.25 -14.66
C MET A 22 -18.00 0.84 -13.67
N CYS A 23 -18.12 2.17 -13.60
CA CYS A 23 -19.15 2.83 -12.80
C CYS A 23 -20.55 2.51 -13.32
N ALA A 24 -21.49 2.28 -12.39
CA ALA A 24 -22.89 2.06 -12.69
C ALA A 24 -23.48 3.24 -13.49
N PRO A 25 -24.23 3.02 -14.59
CA PRO A 25 -24.67 4.11 -15.47
C PRO A 25 -25.45 5.23 -14.78
N ARG A 26 -26.21 4.90 -13.72
CA ARG A 26 -27.01 5.86 -12.94
C ARG A 26 -26.18 6.74 -12.01
N GLU A 27 -24.99 6.29 -11.64
CA GLU A 27 -24.05 6.97 -10.74
C GLU A 27 -22.84 7.53 -11.49
N ARG A 28 -22.89 7.56 -12.84
CA ARG A 28 -21.74 7.94 -13.66
C ARG A 28 -21.58 9.45 -13.75
N LEU A 29 -20.36 9.93 -13.50
CA LEU A 29 -20.04 11.35 -13.66
C LEU A 29 -20.22 11.78 -15.12
N ALA A 30 -20.78 12.97 -15.33
CA ALA A 30 -20.81 13.57 -16.66
C ALA A 30 -19.39 13.63 -17.24
N PRO A 31 -19.19 13.31 -18.54
CA PRO A 31 -17.85 13.19 -19.14
C PRO A 31 -16.93 14.41 -18.89
N ILE A 32 -17.48 15.62 -18.95
CA ILE A 32 -16.74 16.86 -18.72
C ILE A 32 -16.23 16.96 -17.27
N LYS A 33 -17.04 16.55 -16.28
CA LYS A 33 -16.65 16.54 -14.87
C LYS A 33 -15.60 15.46 -14.60
N ALA A 34 -15.79 14.26 -15.17
CA ALA A 34 -14.81 13.17 -15.09
C ALA A 34 -13.46 13.58 -15.67
N LEU A 35 -13.45 14.22 -16.85
CA LEU A 35 -12.22 14.69 -17.49
C LEU A 35 -11.48 15.72 -16.61
N ARG A 36 -12.20 16.70 -16.04
CA ARG A 36 -11.59 17.68 -15.12
C ARG A 36 -10.95 17.00 -13.91
N LEU A 37 -11.65 16.05 -13.30
CA LEU A 37 -11.13 15.29 -12.16
C LEU A 37 -9.85 14.52 -12.53
N VAL A 38 -9.86 13.82 -13.67
CA VAL A 38 -8.72 13.07 -14.17
C VAL A 38 -7.53 13.98 -14.45
N LEU A 39 -7.74 15.12 -15.11
CA LEU A 39 -6.68 16.09 -15.39
C LEU A 39 -6.07 16.68 -14.12
N VAL A 40 -6.89 16.98 -13.10
CA VAL A 40 -6.40 17.45 -11.79
C VAL A 40 -5.55 16.36 -11.12
N GLY A 41 -5.98 15.11 -11.18
CA GLY A 41 -5.23 13.96 -10.65
C GLY A 41 -3.89 13.73 -11.27
N ILE A 42 -3.91 13.64 -12.59
CA ILE A 42 -2.70 13.45 -13.39
C ILE A 42 -1.77 14.64 -13.14
N GLY A 43 -2.28 15.88 -13.16
CA GLY A 43 -1.51 17.08 -12.83
C GLY A 43 -0.88 17.01 -11.43
N LEU A 44 -1.62 16.57 -10.42
CA LEU A 44 -1.11 16.42 -9.06
C LEU A 44 -0.06 15.31 -8.95
N GLN A 45 -0.25 14.18 -9.62
CA GLN A 45 0.75 13.11 -9.69
C GLN A 45 2.03 13.55 -10.40
N PHE A 46 1.92 14.26 -11.53
CA PHE A 46 3.08 14.83 -12.22
C PHE A 46 3.77 15.90 -11.38
N PHE A 47 3.02 16.70 -10.62
CA PHE A 47 3.59 17.66 -9.69
C PHE A 47 4.37 16.96 -8.58
N ILE A 48 3.81 15.90 -7.96
CA ILE A 48 4.49 15.10 -6.94
C ILE A 48 5.72 14.41 -7.54
N ALA A 49 5.58 13.75 -8.70
CA ALA A 49 6.69 13.10 -9.38
C ALA A 49 7.80 14.10 -9.74
N GLY A 50 7.45 15.27 -10.26
CA GLY A 50 8.39 16.35 -10.57
C GLY A 50 9.09 16.87 -9.32
N LEU A 51 8.35 17.10 -8.23
CA LEU A 51 8.90 17.50 -6.94
C LEU A 51 9.95 16.49 -6.47
N PHE A 52 9.61 15.19 -6.48
CA PHE A 52 10.48 14.14 -5.94
C PHE A 52 11.60 13.67 -6.86
N LEU A 53 11.44 13.74 -8.18
CA LEU A 53 12.43 13.24 -9.15
C LEU A 53 13.34 14.34 -9.72
N LEU A 54 12.87 15.60 -9.82
CA LEU A 54 13.63 16.67 -10.47
C LEU A 54 14.42 17.54 -9.48
N ILE A 55 14.09 17.51 -8.19
CA ILE A 55 14.76 18.32 -7.17
C ILE A 55 15.91 17.50 -6.56
N PRO A 56 17.18 17.86 -6.82
CA PRO A 56 18.33 17.12 -6.31
C PRO A 56 18.38 17.10 -4.78
N GLN A 57 17.86 18.11 -4.10
CA GLN A 57 17.82 18.17 -2.65
C GLN A 57 16.92 17.07 -2.06
N LEU A 58 15.92 16.59 -2.78
CA LEU A 58 15.05 15.50 -2.31
C LEU A 58 15.71 14.12 -2.39
N THR A 59 16.81 13.97 -3.14
CA THR A 59 17.64 12.75 -3.02
C THR A 59 18.28 12.63 -1.65
N LEU A 60 18.50 13.74 -0.92
CA LEU A 60 18.94 13.70 0.47
C LEU A 60 17.89 13.05 1.37
N VAL A 61 16.60 13.32 1.13
CA VAL A 61 15.50 12.69 1.85
C VAL A 61 15.46 11.20 1.55
N PHE A 62 15.63 10.79 0.29
CA PHE A 62 15.71 9.36 -0.06
C PHE A 62 16.89 8.66 0.60
N ASN A 63 18.06 9.30 0.63
CA ASN A 63 19.24 8.77 1.30
C ASN A 63 19.04 8.69 2.82
N LEU A 64 18.40 9.67 3.42
CA LEU A 64 18.07 9.67 4.85
C LEU A 64 17.08 8.56 5.18
N LEU A 65 16.03 8.38 4.37
CA LEU A 65 15.08 7.27 4.53
C LEU A 65 15.75 5.91 4.33
N ALA A 66 16.60 5.75 3.31
CA ALA A 66 17.35 4.52 3.11
C ALA A 66 18.26 4.20 4.31
N ARG A 67 18.92 5.21 4.89
CA ARG A 67 19.72 5.05 6.11
C ARG A 67 18.85 4.71 7.33
N ALA A 68 17.68 5.34 7.46
CA ALA A 68 16.75 5.05 8.55
C ALA A 68 16.23 3.61 8.46
N VAL A 69 15.84 3.15 7.27
CA VAL A 69 15.46 1.76 7.01
C VAL A 69 16.62 0.82 7.35
N ALA A 70 17.83 1.09 6.86
CA ALA A 70 18.99 0.26 7.16
C ALA A 70 19.32 0.20 8.66
N ALA A 71 19.18 1.32 9.39
CA ALA A 71 19.37 1.37 10.84
C ALA A 71 18.31 0.55 11.58
N LEU A 72 17.04 0.65 11.17
CA LEU A 72 15.95 -0.16 11.73
C LEU A 72 16.18 -1.65 11.49
N GLN A 73 16.67 -2.01 10.31
CA GLN A 73 17.01 -3.39 10.00
C GLN A 73 18.18 -3.91 10.83
N ALA A 74 19.24 -3.13 10.98
CA ALA A 74 20.37 -3.48 11.83
C ALA A 74 19.90 -3.68 13.29
N ALA A 75 19.11 -2.76 13.83
CA ALA A 75 18.56 -2.86 15.19
C ALA A 75 17.63 -4.08 15.35
N THR A 76 16.78 -4.35 14.36
CA THR A 76 15.91 -5.55 14.35
C THR A 76 16.75 -6.82 14.34
N LYS A 77 17.82 -6.85 13.54
CA LYS A 77 18.73 -7.99 13.44
C LYS A 77 19.39 -8.30 14.79
N GLU A 78 19.86 -7.30 15.53
CA GLU A 78 20.44 -7.52 16.86
C GLU A 78 19.46 -8.25 17.80
N GLY A 79 18.20 -7.77 17.87
CA GLY A 79 17.16 -8.41 18.67
C GLY A 79 16.83 -9.84 18.20
N MET A 80 16.76 -10.05 16.89
CA MET A 80 16.48 -11.37 16.32
C MET A 80 17.63 -12.36 16.48
N VAL A 81 18.88 -11.91 16.39
CA VAL A 81 20.08 -12.74 16.64
C VAL A 81 20.14 -13.15 18.11
N MET A 82 19.76 -12.27 19.04
CA MET A 82 19.68 -12.63 20.45
C MET A 82 18.69 -13.78 20.72
N VAL A 83 17.53 -13.78 20.05
CA VAL A 83 16.49 -14.79 20.29
C VAL A 83 16.67 -16.05 19.43
N PHE A 84 17.05 -15.90 18.16
CA PHE A 84 17.06 -16.99 17.16
C PHE A 84 18.46 -17.33 16.65
N GLY A 85 19.51 -16.63 17.09
CA GLY A 85 20.90 -16.93 16.76
C GLY A 85 21.16 -16.93 15.24
N TYR A 86 21.73 -18.04 14.75
CA TYR A 86 22.10 -18.18 13.33
C TYR A 86 20.89 -18.10 12.38
N LEU A 87 19.68 -18.49 12.82
CA LEU A 87 18.48 -18.44 11.99
C LEU A 87 18.09 -17.01 11.60
N ALA A 88 18.49 -16.02 12.41
CA ALA A 88 18.30 -14.60 12.15
C ALA A 88 19.48 -13.95 11.39
N GLY A 89 20.37 -14.76 10.79
CA GLY A 89 21.55 -14.26 10.09
C GLY A 89 22.73 -13.94 11.01
N GLY A 90 22.75 -14.52 12.21
CA GLY A 90 23.93 -14.59 13.08
C GLY A 90 24.95 -15.62 12.58
N PRO A 91 26.13 -15.71 13.22
CA PRO A 91 27.16 -16.68 12.83
C PRO A 91 26.64 -18.12 12.98
N ALA A 92 26.80 -18.91 11.91
CA ALA A 92 26.43 -20.32 11.92
C ALA A 92 27.41 -21.14 12.77
N PRO A 93 26.94 -22.11 13.56
CA PRO A 93 27.80 -23.01 14.33
C PRO A 93 28.45 -24.12 13.49
N PHE A 94 28.26 -24.08 12.16
CA PHE A 94 28.75 -25.06 11.19
C PHE A 94 29.15 -24.37 9.87
N GLU A 95 29.93 -25.06 9.02
CA GLU A 95 30.28 -24.57 7.69
C GLU A 95 29.06 -24.54 6.76
N VAL A 96 28.81 -23.39 6.14
CA VAL A 96 27.66 -23.18 5.24
C VAL A 96 28.11 -23.37 3.80
N ALA A 97 27.68 -24.45 3.16
CA ALA A 97 28.05 -24.77 1.78
C ALA A 97 27.50 -23.77 0.75
N ASN A 98 26.31 -23.20 0.98
CA ASN A 98 25.66 -22.24 0.08
C ASN A 98 25.12 -21.02 0.86
N PRO A 99 25.98 -20.05 1.23
CA PRO A 99 25.58 -18.89 2.02
C PRO A 99 24.46 -18.06 1.38
N GLN A 100 24.39 -18.01 0.04
CA GLN A 100 23.33 -17.32 -0.69
C GLN A 100 21.91 -17.85 -0.42
N ASN A 101 21.76 -19.09 0.04
CA ASN A 101 20.47 -19.70 0.36
C ASN A 101 20.11 -19.57 1.85
N GLY A 102 20.90 -18.83 2.64
CA GLY A 102 20.71 -18.69 4.09
C GLY A 102 19.64 -17.67 4.50
N PHE A 103 18.96 -17.01 3.55
CA PHE A 103 17.92 -16.04 3.86
C PHE A 103 16.62 -16.74 4.27
N ILE A 104 16.15 -16.46 5.49
CA ILE A 104 14.90 -16.98 6.01
C ILE A 104 13.95 -15.80 6.23
N LEU A 105 12.91 -15.71 5.38
CA LEU A 105 11.93 -14.62 5.40
C LEU A 105 11.34 -14.39 6.80
N ALA A 106 10.95 -15.47 7.48
CA ALA A 106 10.29 -15.43 8.77
C ALA A 106 11.14 -14.83 9.90
N THR A 107 12.46 -15.02 9.88
CA THR A 107 13.36 -14.61 10.96
C THR A 107 14.25 -13.42 10.60
N GLN A 108 14.38 -13.09 9.31
CA GLN A 108 15.26 -12.02 8.83
C GLN A 108 14.51 -10.82 8.24
N ALA A 109 13.26 -10.99 7.81
CA ALA A 109 12.49 -9.93 7.12
C ALA A 109 11.21 -9.54 7.87
N LEU A 110 10.34 -10.51 8.18
CA LEU A 110 9.09 -10.25 8.89
C LEU A 110 9.25 -9.55 10.25
N PRO A 111 10.29 -9.80 11.07
CA PRO A 111 10.44 -9.14 12.37
C PRO A 111 10.58 -7.62 12.31
N LEU A 112 10.94 -7.06 11.16
CA LEU A 112 10.96 -5.61 10.96
C LEU A 112 9.58 -4.99 11.22
N ILE A 113 8.51 -5.76 11.00
CA ILE A 113 7.14 -5.37 11.32
C ILE A 113 6.98 -5.08 12.82
N LEU A 114 7.61 -5.85 13.74
CA LEU A 114 7.54 -5.58 15.19
C LEU A 114 8.07 -4.18 15.51
N LEU A 115 9.28 -3.89 15.04
CA LEU A 115 9.95 -2.62 15.35
C LEU A 115 9.20 -1.45 14.74
N MET A 116 8.65 -1.63 13.53
CA MET A 116 7.85 -0.62 12.86
C MET A 116 6.49 -0.39 13.53
N SER A 117 5.82 -1.43 14.05
CA SER A 117 4.58 -1.29 14.83
C SER A 117 4.83 -0.53 16.14
N VAL A 118 5.94 -0.80 16.83
CA VAL A 118 6.37 -0.04 18.01
C VAL A 118 6.68 1.41 17.65
N LEU A 119 7.44 1.65 16.57
CA LEU A 119 7.78 2.99 16.12
C LEU A 119 6.52 3.80 15.78
N SER A 120 5.57 3.19 15.08
CA SER A 120 4.27 3.82 14.76
C SER A 120 3.53 4.25 16.03
N LYS A 121 3.42 3.36 17.03
CA LYS A 121 2.79 3.66 18.33
C LYS A 121 3.53 4.76 19.09
N LEU A 122 4.86 4.78 19.07
CA LEU A 122 5.65 5.84 19.69
C LEU A 122 5.43 7.19 19.01
N LEU A 123 5.46 7.23 17.67
CA LEU A 123 5.21 8.45 16.91
C LEU A 123 3.78 8.97 17.13
N TYR A 124 2.82 8.07 17.34
CA TYR A 124 1.47 8.42 17.73
C TYR A 124 1.40 8.94 19.18
N HIS A 125 2.06 8.27 20.13
CA HIS A 125 2.13 8.70 21.53
C HIS A 125 2.74 10.10 21.67
N PHE A 126 3.78 10.41 20.89
CA PHE A 126 4.43 11.73 20.88
C PHE A 126 3.69 12.82 20.09
N GLY A 127 2.55 12.51 19.45
CA GLY A 127 1.81 13.48 18.66
C GLY A 127 2.43 13.82 17.29
N ILE A 128 3.50 13.13 16.88
CA ILE A 128 4.22 13.42 15.63
C ILE A 128 3.40 12.94 14.44
N LEU A 129 2.87 11.72 14.53
CA LEU A 129 2.09 11.12 13.45
C LEU A 129 0.85 11.95 13.14
N GLN A 130 0.16 12.44 14.17
CA GLN A 130 -1.03 13.28 14.04
C GLN A 130 -0.73 14.60 13.32
N ARG A 131 0.41 15.23 13.60
CA ARG A 131 0.83 16.47 12.91
C ARG A 131 1.12 16.21 11.43
N VAL A 132 1.81 15.11 11.12
CA VAL A 132 2.11 14.72 9.73
C VAL A 132 0.82 14.40 8.98
N VAL A 133 -0.05 13.57 9.54
CA VAL A 133 -1.35 13.22 8.94
C VAL A 133 -2.21 14.47 8.75
N GLY A 134 -2.26 15.38 9.73
CA GLY A 134 -2.99 16.64 9.62
C GLY A 134 -2.49 17.53 8.48
N PHE A 135 -1.17 17.60 8.26
CA PHE A 135 -0.58 18.32 7.13
C PHE A 135 -1.01 17.72 5.78
N PHE A 136 -0.92 16.40 5.62
CA PHE A 136 -1.33 15.74 4.37
C PHE A 136 -2.84 15.79 4.14
N ALA A 137 -3.65 15.70 5.20
CA ALA A 137 -5.10 15.86 5.12
C ALA A 137 -5.46 17.28 4.65
N TRP A 138 -4.76 18.30 5.15
CA TRP A 138 -4.90 19.67 4.67
C TRP A 138 -4.50 19.82 3.19
N CYS A 139 -3.41 19.16 2.76
CA CYS A 139 -3.02 19.15 1.35
C CYS A 139 -4.09 18.49 0.45
N LEU A 140 -4.67 17.37 0.89
CA LEU A 140 -5.74 16.67 0.16
C LEU A 140 -7.02 17.50 0.09
N ASP A 141 -7.39 18.19 1.16
CA ASP A 141 -8.52 19.12 1.18
C ASP A 141 -8.31 20.27 0.19
N LYS A 142 -7.13 20.92 0.21
CA LYS A 142 -6.83 22.03 -0.70
C LYS A 142 -6.68 21.63 -2.17
N SER A 143 -6.21 20.42 -2.46
CA SER A 143 -5.96 19.98 -3.83
C SER A 143 -7.16 19.26 -4.45
N LEU A 144 -7.82 18.38 -3.71
CA LEU A 144 -8.87 17.49 -4.22
C LEU A 144 -10.24 17.74 -3.56
N GLY A 145 -10.35 18.64 -2.58
CA GLY A 145 -11.58 18.89 -1.83
C GLY A 145 -11.95 17.74 -0.89
N VAL A 146 -11.00 16.88 -0.55
CA VAL A 146 -11.24 15.70 0.29
C VAL A 146 -10.88 16.01 1.73
N SER A 147 -11.91 16.14 2.57
CA SER A 147 -11.78 16.50 3.99
C SER A 147 -12.45 15.48 4.92
N GLY A 148 -12.48 15.77 6.22
CA GLY A 148 -13.16 14.95 7.21
C GLY A 148 -12.56 13.54 7.37
N PRO A 149 -13.38 12.53 7.71
CA PRO A 149 -12.92 11.16 7.93
C PRO A 149 -12.18 10.55 6.73
N LEU A 150 -12.67 10.79 5.51
CA LEU A 150 -12.03 10.31 4.29
C LEU A 150 -10.65 10.94 4.10
N GLY A 151 -10.53 12.26 4.22
CA GLY A 151 -9.27 12.98 4.08
C GLY A 151 -8.22 12.53 5.11
N THR A 152 -8.64 12.38 6.37
CA THR A 152 -7.77 11.91 7.45
C THR A 152 -7.31 10.47 7.24
N ALA A 153 -8.23 9.55 6.91
CA ALA A 153 -7.87 8.15 6.64
C ALA A 153 -6.95 8.01 5.42
N THR A 154 -7.21 8.80 4.37
CA THR A 154 -6.39 8.82 3.14
C THR A 154 -4.99 9.35 3.43
N ALA A 155 -4.87 10.45 4.18
CA ALA A 155 -3.58 11.01 4.59
C ALA A 155 -2.79 10.06 5.49
N ALA A 156 -3.47 9.36 6.40
CA ALA A 156 -2.86 8.35 7.25
C ALA A 156 -2.35 7.14 6.45
N ASN A 157 -3.12 6.66 5.48
CA ASN A 157 -2.77 5.52 4.61
C ASN A 157 -1.45 5.70 3.83
N ILE A 158 -0.95 6.93 3.68
CA ILE A 158 0.37 7.21 3.08
C ILE A 158 1.51 6.61 3.94
N PHE A 159 1.33 6.57 5.26
CA PHE A 159 2.35 6.17 6.24
C PHE A 159 1.98 4.92 7.01
N VAL A 160 0.69 4.71 7.21
CA VAL A 160 0.07 3.73 8.09
C VAL A 160 -0.68 2.72 7.22
N GLY A 161 -0.77 1.46 7.64
CA GLY A 161 -1.41 0.42 6.83
C GLY A 161 -2.94 0.52 6.75
N MET A 162 -3.52 -0.22 5.80
CA MET A 162 -4.96 -0.24 5.52
C MET A 162 -5.85 -0.62 6.72
N VAL A 163 -5.30 -1.32 7.71
CA VAL A 163 -6.02 -1.70 8.95
C VAL A 163 -5.90 -0.61 10.02
N GLU A 164 -4.77 0.08 10.08
CA GLU A 164 -4.46 1.06 11.14
C GLU A 164 -5.01 2.45 10.80
N ALA A 165 -4.98 2.87 9.53
CA ALA A 165 -5.43 4.20 9.13
C ALA A 165 -6.93 4.45 9.41
N PRO A 166 -7.85 3.51 9.16
CA PRO A 166 -9.26 3.69 9.52
C PRO A 166 -9.49 3.81 11.03
N LEU A 167 -8.61 3.28 11.88
CA LEU A 167 -8.76 3.37 13.34
C LEU A 167 -8.72 4.82 13.84
N LEU A 168 -7.98 5.70 13.15
CA LEU A 168 -7.93 7.13 13.44
C LEU A 168 -9.28 7.83 13.26
N VAL A 169 -10.15 7.24 12.45
CA VAL A 169 -11.49 7.76 12.14
C VAL A 169 -12.59 6.77 12.53
N ARG A 170 -12.27 5.79 13.40
CA ARG A 170 -13.16 4.69 13.79
C ARG A 170 -14.58 5.14 14.16
N PRO A 171 -14.78 6.21 14.97
CA PRO A 171 -16.12 6.66 15.34
C PRO A 171 -16.97 7.11 14.15
N TYR A 172 -16.33 7.52 13.05
CA TYR A 172 -16.98 8.08 11.88
C TYR A 172 -17.16 7.07 10.74
N ILE A 173 -16.52 5.89 10.78
CA ILE A 173 -16.62 4.89 9.70
C ILE A 173 -18.08 4.51 9.43
N ALA A 174 -18.87 4.31 10.49
CA ALA A 174 -20.28 3.92 10.38
C ALA A 174 -21.17 4.99 9.73
N SER A 175 -20.77 6.26 9.79
CA SER A 175 -21.49 7.38 9.18
C SER A 175 -20.91 7.82 7.83
N MET A 176 -19.90 7.13 7.29
CA MET A 176 -19.36 7.42 5.97
C MET A 176 -20.36 6.98 4.89
N SER A 177 -20.56 7.84 3.88
CA SER A 177 -21.30 7.47 2.68
C SER A 177 -20.63 6.30 1.96
N ARG A 178 -21.39 5.56 1.15
CA ARG A 178 -20.88 4.41 0.38
C ARG A 178 -19.65 4.76 -0.45
N GLY A 179 -19.66 5.92 -1.10
CA GLY A 179 -18.52 6.38 -1.91
C GLY A 179 -17.31 6.77 -1.06
N ALA A 180 -17.52 7.40 0.11
CA ALA A 180 -16.42 7.74 1.01
C ALA A 180 -15.78 6.47 1.60
N LEU A 181 -16.59 5.48 2.00
CA LEU A 181 -16.08 4.19 2.48
C LEU A 181 -15.30 3.45 1.38
N PHE A 182 -15.85 3.41 0.16
CA PHE A 182 -15.17 2.83 -1.01
C PHE A 182 -13.84 3.53 -1.28
N ALA A 183 -13.77 4.86 -1.18
CA ALA A 183 -12.55 5.62 -1.36
C ALA A 183 -11.50 5.36 -0.25
N THR A 184 -11.93 5.20 1.01
CA THR A 184 -11.04 4.80 2.10
C THR A 184 -10.44 3.41 1.85
N MET A 185 -11.27 2.45 1.43
CA MET A 185 -10.79 1.10 1.09
C MET A 185 -9.84 1.11 -0.11
N THR A 186 -10.22 1.82 -1.18
CA THR A 186 -9.42 1.93 -2.41
C THR A 186 -8.06 2.56 -2.12
N THR A 187 -8.03 3.62 -1.31
CA THR A 187 -6.78 4.25 -0.89
C THR A 187 -5.91 3.28 -0.09
N GLY A 188 -6.48 2.58 0.89
CA GLY A 188 -5.73 1.61 1.71
C GLY A 188 -5.12 0.47 0.89
N MET A 189 -5.81 0.01 -0.16
CA MET A 189 -5.31 -1.03 -1.07
C MET A 189 -4.29 -0.50 -2.09
N ALA A 190 -4.30 0.80 -2.36
CA ALA A 190 -3.40 1.43 -3.34
C ALA A 190 -2.06 1.86 -2.72
N THR A 191 -2.02 2.13 -1.41
CA THR A 191 -0.81 2.54 -0.70
C THR A 191 -0.12 1.37 -0.02
N VAL A 192 1.11 1.59 0.43
CA VAL A 192 1.88 0.60 1.20
C VAL A 192 2.13 1.16 2.59
N ALA A 193 1.88 0.34 3.62
CA ALA A 193 2.17 0.70 5.00
C ALA A 193 3.67 0.98 5.19
N GLY A 194 4.02 1.96 6.03
CA GLY A 194 5.42 2.27 6.35
C GLY A 194 6.19 1.05 6.88
N THR A 195 5.50 0.18 7.63
CA THR A 195 6.03 -1.10 8.17
C THR A 195 6.58 -2.01 7.07
N VAL A 196 5.86 -2.13 5.95
CA VAL A 196 6.22 -3.02 4.84
C VAL A 196 7.06 -2.29 3.79
N LEU A 197 6.94 -0.96 3.67
CA LEU A 197 7.81 -0.13 2.84
C LEU A 197 9.28 -0.37 3.16
N ALA A 198 9.64 -0.37 4.46
CA ALA A 198 11.01 -0.60 4.90
C ALA A 198 11.51 -2.00 4.50
N LEU A 199 10.64 -3.00 4.58
CA LEU A 199 10.92 -4.36 4.15
C LEU A 199 11.18 -4.41 2.64
N TYR A 200 10.27 -3.90 1.81
CA TYR A 200 10.43 -3.91 0.35
C TYR A 200 11.64 -3.10 -0.11
N ALA A 201 11.88 -1.94 0.49
CA ALA A 201 13.05 -1.12 0.21
C ALA A 201 14.35 -1.93 0.39
N SER A 202 14.44 -2.74 1.43
CA SER A 202 15.63 -3.54 1.71
C SER A 202 15.83 -4.72 0.76
N LEU A 203 14.75 -5.42 0.40
CA LEU A 203 14.79 -6.53 -0.54
C LEU A 203 15.18 -6.03 -1.94
N LEU A 204 14.68 -4.84 -2.31
CA LEU A 204 14.91 -4.23 -3.60
C LEU A 204 16.21 -3.43 -3.70
N GLN A 205 16.82 -3.01 -2.59
CA GLN A 205 18.02 -2.16 -2.59
C GLN A 205 19.17 -2.73 -3.42
N ALA A 206 19.31 -4.06 -3.47
CA ALA A 206 20.33 -4.75 -4.25
C ALA A 206 20.09 -4.72 -5.78
N LYS A 207 18.85 -4.42 -6.21
CA LYS A 207 18.42 -4.43 -7.62
C LYS A 207 18.02 -3.06 -8.14
N VAL A 208 17.50 -2.20 -7.27
CA VAL A 208 16.96 -0.88 -7.60
C VAL A 208 17.66 0.17 -6.74
N PRO A 209 18.56 0.99 -7.32
CA PRO A 209 19.14 2.13 -6.62
C PRO A 209 18.04 3.07 -6.10
N GLY A 210 18.12 3.47 -4.84
CA GLY A 210 17.10 4.36 -4.26
C GLY A 210 15.72 3.72 -4.08
N ALA A 211 15.63 2.38 -3.96
CA ALA A 211 14.38 1.65 -3.76
C ALA A 211 13.45 2.27 -2.71
N ALA A 212 13.98 2.67 -1.55
CA ALA A 212 13.21 3.35 -0.49
C ALA A 212 12.51 4.63 -0.99
N GLY A 213 13.21 5.44 -1.79
CA GLY A 213 12.65 6.63 -2.41
C GLY A 213 11.57 6.30 -3.42
N HIS A 214 11.79 5.29 -4.28
CA HIS A 214 10.79 4.84 -5.26
C HIS A 214 9.49 4.36 -4.58
N VAL A 215 9.59 3.54 -3.52
CA VAL A 215 8.41 3.04 -2.80
C VAL A 215 7.69 4.18 -2.07
N LEU A 216 8.42 5.13 -1.48
CA LEU A 216 7.82 6.31 -0.84
C LEU A 216 7.06 7.17 -1.87
N VAL A 217 7.69 7.51 -2.99
CA VAL A 217 7.09 8.32 -4.04
C VAL A 217 5.85 7.62 -4.59
N ALA A 218 5.93 6.31 -4.82
CA ALA A 218 4.79 5.51 -5.22
C ALA A 218 3.64 5.58 -4.21
N SER A 219 3.91 5.46 -2.90
CA SER A 219 2.88 5.57 -1.86
C SER A 219 2.21 6.95 -1.84
N VAL A 220 3.00 8.03 -1.88
CA VAL A 220 2.48 9.42 -1.87
C VAL A 220 1.67 9.72 -3.13
N MET A 221 2.12 9.25 -4.30
CA MET A 221 1.38 9.41 -5.56
C MET A 221 0.10 8.57 -5.61
N SER A 222 0.07 7.43 -4.91
CA SER A 222 -1.07 6.52 -4.91
C SER A 222 -2.28 7.09 -4.17
N ALA A 223 -2.09 7.91 -3.14
CA ALA A 223 -3.19 8.55 -2.43
C ALA A 223 -4.12 9.39 -3.35
N PRO A 224 -3.63 10.41 -4.08
CA PRO A 224 -4.47 11.17 -5.00
C PRO A 224 -4.96 10.33 -6.20
N ALA A 225 -4.16 9.35 -6.66
CA ALA A 225 -4.59 8.41 -7.70
C ALA A 225 -5.82 7.61 -7.29
N ALA A 226 -5.76 7.02 -6.10
CA ALA A 226 -6.79 6.15 -5.55
C ALA A 226 -8.08 6.92 -5.30
N ILE A 227 -7.99 8.14 -4.77
CA ILE A 227 -9.16 9.02 -4.60
C ILE A 227 -9.86 9.29 -5.93
N ILE A 228 -9.11 9.53 -7.01
CA ILE A 228 -9.72 9.84 -8.31
C ILE A 228 -10.35 8.62 -8.93
N ILE A 229 -9.64 7.49 -8.92
CA ILE A 229 -10.20 6.22 -9.39
C ILE A 229 -11.44 5.86 -8.57
N ALA A 230 -11.39 6.04 -7.25
CA ALA A 230 -12.54 5.80 -6.38
C ALA A 230 -13.74 6.69 -6.76
N LYS A 231 -13.53 8.00 -6.95
CA LYS A 231 -14.60 8.94 -7.28
C LYS A 231 -15.20 8.69 -8.67
N LEU A 232 -14.40 8.16 -9.60
CA LEU A 232 -14.87 7.75 -10.92
C LEU A 232 -15.73 6.49 -10.86
N MET A 233 -15.44 5.55 -9.97
CA MET A 233 -16.15 4.28 -9.83
C MET A 233 -17.41 4.40 -8.95
N VAL A 234 -17.30 5.07 -7.79
CA VAL A 234 -18.38 5.28 -6.83
C VAL A 234 -18.33 6.72 -6.33
N GLN A 235 -19.31 7.52 -6.73
CA GLN A 235 -19.37 8.92 -6.32
C GLN A 235 -19.66 9.08 -4.83
N TRP A 236 -19.12 10.14 -4.24
CA TRP A 236 -19.57 10.68 -2.97
C TRP A 236 -19.80 12.19 -3.10
N SER A 237 -20.69 12.72 -2.26
CA SER A 237 -20.87 14.15 -2.09
C SER A 237 -19.73 14.70 -1.23
N ASP A 238 -19.14 15.82 -1.65
CA ASP A 238 -18.16 16.56 -0.84
C ASP A 238 -18.85 17.33 0.32
N ALA A 239 -20.19 17.37 0.34
CA ALA A 239 -20.99 17.82 1.47
C ALA A 239 -21.34 16.63 2.38
N PRO A 240 -21.34 16.79 3.71
CA PRO A 240 -21.87 15.77 4.62
C PRO A 240 -23.27 15.40 4.16
N GLU A 241 -23.56 14.11 3.98
CA GLU A 241 -24.95 13.69 3.80
C GLU A 241 -25.72 14.14 5.04
N PRO A 242 -26.88 14.80 4.91
CA PRO A 242 -27.75 15.00 6.05
C PRO A 242 -28.07 13.59 6.57
N ALA A 243 -27.83 13.37 7.87
CA ALA A 243 -28.19 12.12 8.53
C ALA A 243 -29.62 11.78 8.10
N ALA A 244 -29.81 10.58 7.56
CA ALA A 244 -31.12 10.14 7.09
C ALA A 244 -32.14 10.36 8.20
N GLU A 245 -33.13 11.22 7.93
CA GLU A 245 -34.32 11.35 8.76
C GLU A 245 -35.09 10.03 8.65
N GLY A 246 -34.83 9.13 9.61
CA GLY A 246 -35.41 7.79 9.66
C GLY A 246 -35.39 7.26 11.09
N GLU A 247 -36.45 7.62 11.82
CA GLU A 247 -37.08 6.93 12.94
C GLU A 247 -36.20 6.09 13.90
N GLY A 248 -36.00 6.65 15.10
CA GLY A 248 -36.18 5.92 16.36
C GLY A 248 -35.18 4.80 16.66
N ASP A 249 -34.02 5.17 17.18
CA ASP A 249 -33.71 4.81 18.56
C ASP A 249 -32.63 5.77 19.05
N GLU A 250 -32.59 6.01 20.35
CA GLU A 250 -31.61 6.83 21.03
C GLU A 250 -30.20 6.32 20.70
N ALA A 251 -29.61 6.86 19.62
CA ALA A 251 -28.21 6.69 19.34
C ALA A 251 -27.49 7.43 20.46
N GLU A 252 -27.17 6.70 21.53
CA GLU A 252 -26.12 7.04 22.47
C GLU A 252 -25.05 7.73 21.66
N ALA A 253 -24.83 9.01 21.96
CA ALA A 253 -23.69 9.72 21.43
C ALA A 253 -22.49 8.89 21.85
N VAL A 254 -21.97 8.07 20.92
CA VAL A 254 -20.71 7.36 21.08
C VAL A 254 -19.67 8.46 20.95
N THR A 255 -19.55 9.26 22.01
CA THR A 255 -18.34 9.91 22.45
C THR A 255 -17.38 8.81 22.87
N ALA A 256 -17.04 7.91 21.95
CA ALA A 256 -15.77 7.22 22.01
C ALA A 256 -14.73 8.27 21.65
N VAL A 257 -14.43 9.12 22.64
CA VAL A 257 -13.10 9.67 22.81
C VAL A 257 -12.17 8.47 22.59
N PRO A 258 -11.24 8.51 21.62
CA PRO A 258 -10.27 7.44 21.49
C PRO A 258 -9.69 7.23 22.89
N GLU A 259 -9.81 6.00 23.39
CA GLU A 259 -9.28 5.56 24.67
C GLU A 259 -7.96 6.28 24.90
N GLU A 260 -7.90 7.10 25.96
CA GLU A 260 -6.73 7.91 26.25
C GLU A 260 -5.51 7.01 26.08
N ALA A 261 -4.50 7.49 25.35
CA ALA A 261 -3.17 6.91 25.42
C ALA A 261 -2.60 7.16 26.82
N GLY A 262 -3.25 6.62 27.86
CA GLY A 262 -3.00 6.80 29.28
C GLY A 262 -1.87 5.92 29.80
N GLY A 263 -1.14 5.28 28.89
CA GLY A 263 0.07 4.54 29.21
C GLY A 263 1.32 5.34 28.83
N GLY A 264 2.35 5.29 29.68
CA GLY A 264 3.66 5.87 29.36
C GLY A 264 4.34 5.18 28.17
N VAL A 265 5.53 5.66 27.80
CA VAL A 265 6.32 5.15 26.67
C VAL A 265 6.44 3.61 26.65
N MET A 266 6.62 2.99 27.81
CA MET A 266 6.72 1.53 27.90
C MET A 266 5.42 0.81 27.54
N ASN A 267 4.27 1.40 27.84
CA ASN A 267 2.98 0.85 27.43
C ASN A 267 2.82 0.91 25.90
N ALA A 268 3.19 2.04 25.29
CA ALA A 268 3.18 2.16 23.83
C ALA A 268 4.10 1.12 23.14
N ILE A 269 5.25 0.81 23.75
CA ILE A 269 6.14 -0.27 23.29
C ILE A 269 5.46 -1.64 23.44
N ALA A 270 4.86 -1.94 24.60
CA ALA A 270 4.23 -3.23 24.86
C ALA A 270 3.02 -3.50 23.93
N GLU A 271 2.17 -2.49 23.74
CA GLU A 271 1.04 -2.55 22.81
C GLU A 271 1.51 -2.68 21.36
N GLY A 272 2.46 -1.85 20.94
CA GLY A 272 3.01 -1.92 19.58
C GLY A 272 3.69 -3.26 19.28
N THR A 273 4.34 -3.86 20.28
CA THR A 273 4.92 -5.20 20.16
C THR A 273 3.84 -6.27 20.01
N SER A 274 2.76 -6.18 20.78
CA SER A 274 1.63 -7.12 20.74
C SER A 274 0.87 -7.04 19.40
N ASP A 275 0.63 -5.83 18.92
CA ASP A 275 0.00 -5.57 17.62
C ASP A 275 0.89 -6.09 16.49
N GLY A 276 2.20 -5.79 16.53
CA GLY A 276 3.17 -6.29 15.57
C GLY A 276 3.27 -7.81 15.55
N LEU A 277 3.23 -8.48 16.72
CA LEU A 277 3.29 -9.94 16.81
C LEU A 277 2.09 -10.58 16.13
N ARG A 278 0.89 -10.06 16.39
CA ARG A 278 -0.33 -10.52 15.70
C ARG A 278 -0.21 -10.33 14.20
N LEU A 279 0.26 -9.16 13.75
CA LEU A 279 0.45 -8.85 12.33
C LEU A 279 1.43 -9.82 11.66
N ILE A 280 2.57 -10.12 12.30
CA ILE A 280 3.53 -11.10 11.78
C ILE A 280 2.92 -12.48 11.66
N ALA A 281 2.20 -12.95 12.69
CA ALA A 281 1.54 -14.24 12.66
C ALA A 281 0.53 -14.32 11.50
N TYR A 282 -0.26 -13.26 11.30
CA TYR A 282 -1.20 -13.16 10.19
C TYR A 282 -0.50 -13.16 8.83
N VAL A 283 0.54 -12.34 8.64
CA VAL A 283 1.30 -12.27 7.37
C VAL A 283 1.94 -13.63 7.06
N ALA A 284 2.61 -14.25 8.03
CA ALA A 284 3.24 -15.56 7.83
C ALA A 284 2.22 -16.65 7.49
N ALA A 285 1.10 -16.72 8.24
CA ALA A 285 0.03 -17.68 7.98
C ALA A 285 -0.61 -17.44 6.61
N MET A 286 -0.90 -16.19 6.26
CA MET A 286 -1.50 -15.82 4.97
C MET A 286 -0.61 -16.23 3.80
N ILE A 287 0.70 -15.96 3.87
CA ILE A 287 1.66 -16.38 2.83
C ILE A 287 1.64 -17.91 2.66
N VAL A 288 1.71 -18.66 3.77
CA VAL A 288 1.69 -20.13 3.71
C VAL A 288 0.41 -20.65 3.07
N VAL A 289 -0.75 -20.15 3.53
CA VAL A 289 -2.06 -20.59 3.03
C VAL A 289 -2.24 -20.21 1.55
N MET A 290 -1.97 -18.97 1.18
CA MET A 290 -2.18 -18.49 -0.19
C MET A 290 -1.25 -19.19 -1.19
N VAL A 291 0.05 -19.34 -0.88
CA VAL A 291 0.99 -20.07 -1.73
C VAL A 291 0.55 -21.54 -1.87
N SER A 292 0.09 -22.17 -0.80
CA SER A 292 -0.38 -23.56 -0.83
C SER A 292 -1.66 -23.72 -1.67
N LEU A 293 -2.61 -22.80 -1.54
CA LEU A 293 -3.84 -22.81 -2.33
C LEU A 293 -3.56 -22.61 -3.82
N ILE A 294 -2.69 -21.67 -4.17
CA ILE A 294 -2.30 -21.48 -5.58
C ILE A 294 -1.55 -22.70 -6.11
N ALA A 295 -0.64 -23.28 -5.34
CA ALA A 295 0.03 -24.52 -5.74
C ALA A 295 -0.98 -25.65 -6.02
N LEU A 296 -2.02 -25.78 -5.18
CA LEU A 296 -3.09 -26.76 -5.39
C LEU A 296 -3.88 -26.48 -6.68
N VAL A 297 -4.26 -25.21 -6.92
CA VAL A 297 -4.95 -24.83 -8.15
C VAL A 297 -4.07 -25.08 -9.37
N ASN A 298 -2.77 -24.77 -9.30
CA ASN A 298 -1.80 -25.02 -10.36
C ASN A 298 -1.63 -26.52 -10.66
N MET A 299 -1.70 -27.39 -9.65
CA MET A 299 -1.72 -28.85 -9.87
C MET A 299 -2.95 -29.28 -10.67
N VAL A 300 -4.13 -28.72 -10.36
CA VAL A 300 -5.38 -29.02 -11.09
C VAL A 300 -5.34 -28.47 -12.52
N LEU A 301 -4.89 -27.23 -12.71
CA LEU A 301 -4.70 -26.65 -14.05
C LEU A 301 -3.66 -27.42 -14.88
N GLY A 302 -2.64 -27.96 -14.20
CA GLY A 302 -1.64 -28.86 -14.77
C GLY A 302 -2.22 -30.10 -15.45
N LEU A 303 -3.37 -30.61 -14.98
CA LEU A 303 -4.05 -31.77 -15.57
C LEU A 303 -4.69 -31.45 -16.93
N VAL A 304 -5.01 -30.19 -17.20
CA VAL A 304 -5.65 -29.71 -18.43
C VAL A 304 -4.63 -29.09 -19.39
N SER A 305 -3.33 -29.20 -19.08
CA SER A 305 -2.27 -28.59 -19.89
C SER A 305 -2.19 -29.28 -21.25
N PHE A 306 -2.32 -28.50 -22.32
CA PHE A 306 -2.31 -28.99 -23.70
C PHE A 306 -0.93 -29.56 -24.07
N GLU A 307 -0.92 -30.58 -24.93
CA GLU A 307 0.28 -31.17 -25.54
C GLU A 307 1.01 -30.12 -26.39
N GLY A 308 1.92 -29.38 -25.74
CA GLY A 308 2.72 -28.33 -26.36
C GLY A 308 3.76 -27.69 -25.43
N GLY A 309 3.91 -28.17 -24.19
CA GLY A 309 4.90 -27.67 -23.22
C GLY A 309 4.47 -26.42 -22.44
N PHE A 310 3.27 -25.88 -22.67
CA PHE A 310 2.74 -24.74 -21.92
C PHE A 310 2.05 -25.22 -20.63
N LYS A 311 2.67 -24.96 -19.48
CA LYS A 311 2.05 -25.20 -18.16
C LYS A 311 1.13 -24.03 -17.84
N LEU A 312 -0.17 -24.30 -17.77
CA LEU A 312 -1.14 -23.30 -17.35
C LEU A 312 -1.08 -23.13 -15.83
N THR A 313 -0.70 -21.95 -15.36
CA THR A 313 -0.73 -21.59 -13.94
C THR A 313 -1.62 -20.36 -13.72
N VAL A 314 -2.07 -20.14 -12.49
CA VAL A 314 -2.87 -18.98 -12.13
C VAL A 314 -2.08 -17.68 -12.38
N GLU A 315 -0.80 -17.67 -12.02
CA GLU A 315 0.13 -16.56 -12.24
C GLU A 315 0.25 -16.25 -13.74
N ALA A 316 0.34 -17.27 -14.59
CA ALA A 316 0.36 -17.10 -16.03
C ALA A 316 -0.96 -16.52 -16.55
N ILE A 317 -2.12 -17.02 -16.10
CA ILE A 317 -3.43 -16.48 -16.55
C ILE A 317 -3.55 -14.99 -16.21
N PHE A 318 -3.28 -14.62 -14.96
CA PHE A 318 -3.32 -13.22 -14.55
C PHE A 318 -2.20 -12.40 -15.19
N GLY A 319 -1.04 -13.01 -15.45
CA GLY A 319 0.06 -12.38 -16.15
C GLY A 319 -0.27 -12.01 -17.59
N TRP A 320 -1.01 -12.85 -18.29
CA TRP A 320 -1.51 -12.56 -19.64
C TRP A 320 -2.57 -11.46 -19.64
N ILE A 321 -3.45 -11.44 -18.65
CA ILE A 321 -4.43 -10.35 -18.46
C ILE A 321 -3.73 -9.03 -18.12
N ALA A 322 -2.67 -9.10 -17.32
CA ALA A 322 -1.91 -7.94 -16.87
C ALA A 322 -0.88 -7.44 -17.90
N ALA A 323 -0.42 -8.25 -18.85
CA ALA A 323 0.59 -7.85 -19.83
C ALA A 323 0.16 -6.64 -20.69
N PRO A 324 -1.08 -6.53 -21.20
CA PRO A 324 -1.56 -5.30 -21.83
C PRO A 324 -1.57 -4.09 -20.90
N LEU A 325 -1.84 -4.29 -19.60
CA LEU A 325 -1.82 -3.21 -18.60
C LEU A 325 -0.38 -2.76 -18.30
N ALA A 326 0.55 -3.71 -18.20
CA ALA A 326 1.98 -3.45 -18.08
C ALA A 326 2.52 -2.67 -19.29
N TRP A 327 2.08 -3.07 -20.48
CA TRP A 327 2.37 -2.32 -21.70
C TRP A 327 1.77 -0.91 -21.62
N LEU A 328 0.51 -0.71 -21.24
CA LEU A 328 -0.06 0.63 -21.05
C LEU A 328 0.69 1.47 -20.00
N ALA A 329 1.30 0.85 -18.99
CA ALA A 329 2.15 1.52 -18.01
C ALA A 329 3.52 1.98 -18.57
N GLY A 330 3.83 1.68 -19.84
CA GLY A 330 5.04 2.13 -20.53
C GLY A 330 6.15 1.08 -20.65
N ILE A 331 5.87 -0.20 -20.33
CA ILE A 331 6.85 -1.29 -20.45
C ILE A 331 6.89 -1.79 -21.92
N PRO A 332 8.08 -1.98 -22.52
CA PRO A 332 8.18 -2.53 -23.87
C PRO A 332 7.46 -3.87 -24.01
N TRP A 333 6.82 -4.12 -25.16
CA TRP A 333 6.04 -5.35 -25.36
C TRP A 333 6.87 -6.64 -25.15
N ALA A 334 8.17 -6.61 -25.48
CA ALA A 334 9.06 -7.74 -25.24
C ALA A 334 9.21 -8.11 -23.75
N GLU A 335 9.03 -7.15 -22.85
CA GLU A 335 9.16 -7.31 -21.40
C GLU A 335 7.79 -7.35 -20.69
N ALA A 336 6.73 -6.93 -21.39
CA ALA A 336 5.37 -6.86 -20.85
C ALA A 336 4.83 -8.20 -20.33
N PRO A 337 5.13 -9.38 -20.91
CA PRO A 337 4.74 -10.66 -20.33
C PRO A 337 5.37 -10.91 -18.95
N ALA A 338 6.66 -10.64 -18.79
CA ALA A 338 7.36 -10.82 -17.52
C ALA A 338 6.87 -9.83 -16.46
N ALA A 339 6.65 -8.58 -16.83
CA ALA A 339 6.04 -7.59 -15.94
C ALA A 339 4.58 -7.93 -15.60
N GLY A 340 3.83 -8.45 -16.58
CA GLY A 340 2.47 -8.94 -16.40
C GLY A 340 2.43 -10.06 -15.36
N GLU A 341 3.33 -11.04 -15.45
CA GLU A 341 3.44 -12.12 -14.47
C GLU A 341 3.67 -11.59 -13.05
N LEU A 342 4.55 -10.59 -12.86
CA LEU A 342 4.74 -9.95 -11.54
C LEU A 342 3.47 -9.26 -11.03
N ILE A 343 2.73 -8.56 -11.90
CA ILE A 343 1.43 -7.96 -11.55
C ILE A 343 0.40 -9.05 -11.24
N GLY A 344 0.45 -10.18 -11.94
CA GLY A 344 -0.42 -11.32 -11.73
C GLY A 344 -0.18 -12.00 -10.38
N VAL A 345 1.08 -12.28 -10.05
CA VAL A 345 1.52 -12.74 -8.72
C VAL A 345 0.99 -11.79 -7.65
N LYS A 346 1.22 -10.48 -7.81
CA LYS A 346 0.71 -9.46 -6.89
C LYS A 346 -0.81 -9.53 -6.69
N THR A 347 -1.55 -9.71 -7.77
CA THR A 347 -3.02 -9.66 -7.76
C THR A 347 -3.64 -10.88 -7.07
N VAL A 348 -3.02 -12.05 -7.21
CA VAL A 348 -3.58 -13.31 -6.70
C VAL A 348 -3.00 -13.70 -5.34
N LEU A 349 -1.73 -13.36 -5.07
CA LEU A 349 -1.08 -13.58 -3.78
C LEU A 349 -1.06 -12.31 -2.95
N ASN A 350 -0.02 -11.50 -3.15
CA ASN A 350 0.29 -10.26 -2.46
C ASN A 350 1.48 -9.59 -3.15
N GLU A 351 1.68 -8.30 -2.85
CA GLU A 351 2.77 -7.48 -3.38
C GLU A 351 4.18 -7.87 -2.89
#